data_AF-A0A7C4ZHS3-F1
#
_entry.id   AF-A0A7C4ZHS3-F1
#
_cell.length_a   1.000
_cell.length_b   1.000
_cell.length_c   1.000
_cell.angle_alpha   90.00
_cell.angle_beta   90.00
_cell.angle_gamma   90.00
#
_symmetry.space_group_name_H-M   'P 1'
#
loop_
_entity.id
_entity.type
_entity.pdbx_description
1 polymer ?
#
loop_
_entity_poly.entity_id
_entity_poly.type
_entity_poly.pdbx_seq_one_letter_code
_entity_poly.pdbx_strand_id
1 'polypeptide(L)'
;KVLVKPLLRKASRLLRLHGKRISHFIADSQYYSDEVFKAIKRYGAEPVIPHSSKVKEPLINLYVTKRFRVKGEKRLVELYKRRMAVERTFKASKLELSMEKPKWRG
;
A
#
# COMPACT_ATOMS: atom_id res chain seq x y z
N LYS A 1 -13.71 3.22 16.40
CA LYS A 1 -13.05 3.98 15.30
C LYS A 1 -12.60 2.99 14.23
N VAL A 2 -13.16 3.00 13.02
CA VAL A 2 -12.75 2.08 11.93
C VAL A 2 -12.59 2.89 10.64
N LEU A 3 -11.45 3.56 10.49
CA LEU A 3 -11.26 4.53 9.40
C LEU A 3 -10.92 3.91 8.03
N VAL A 4 -10.55 2.62 7.97
CA VAL A 4 -9.95 2.01 6.75
C VAL A 4 -10.84 0.95 6.08
N LYS A 5 -11.83 0.37 6.78
CA LYS A 5 -12.65 -0.74 6.25
C LYS A 5 -13.59 -0.43 5.07
N PRO A 6 -14.17 0.79 4.87
CA PRO A 6 -15.24 0.94 3.89
C PRO A 6 -14.77 0.74 2.45
N LEU A 7 -13.63 1.33 2.09
CA LEU A 7 -13.15 1.36 0.71
C LEU A 7 -12.60 0.02 0.25
N LEU A 8 -11.80 -0.67 1.09
CA LEU A 8 -11.28 -1.99 0.76
C LEU A 8 -12.41 -3.01 0.61
N ARG A 9 -13.42 -2.98 1.51
CA ARG A 9 -14.60 -3.82 1.40
C ARG A 9 -15.37 -3.54 0.11
N LYS A 10 -15.58 -2.26 -0.23
CA LYS A 10 -16.29 -1.85 -1.45
C LYS A 10 -15.54 -2.29 -2.71
N ALA A 11 -14.23 -2.04 -2.78
CA ALA A 11 -13.37 -2.45 -3.90
C ALA A 11 -13.37 -3.97 -4.08
N SER A 12 -13.17 -4.73 -2.99
CA SER A 12 -13.20 -6.19 -3.02
C SER A 12 -14.57 -6.74 -3.47
N ARG A 13 -15.67 -6.11 -3.05
CA ARG A 13 -17.02 -6.46 -3.53
C ARG A 13 -17.16 -6.22 -5.04
N LEU A 14 -16.80 -5.02 -5.51
CA LEU A 14 -16.93 -4.65 -6.92
C LEU A 14 -16.10 -5.57 -7.84
N LEU A 15 -14.86 -5.85 -7.47
CA LEU A 15 -13.99 -6.74 -8.26
C LEU A 15 -14.58 -8.15 -8.37
N ARG A 16 -15.17 -8.67 -7.28
CA ARG A 16 -15.81 -9.99 -7.28
C ARG A 16 -17.00 -10.09 -8.22
N LEU A 17 -17.77 -9.02 -8.39
CA LEU A 17 -18.87 -8.98 -9.38
C LEU A 17 -18.36 -9.18 -10.82
N HIS A 18 -17.09 -8.85 -11.09
CA HIS A 18 -16.45 -9.05 -12.39
C HIS A 18 -15.51 -10.27 -12.41
N GLY A 19 -15.66 -11.22 -11.47
CA GLY A 19 -14.81 -12.40 -11.39
C GLY A 19 -13.34 -12.11 -11.04
N LYS A 20 -13.03 -10.91 -10.55
CA LYS A 20 -11.67 -10.48 -10.17
C LYS A 20 -11.50 -10.46 -8.66
N ARG A 21 -10.26 -10.61 -8.20
CA ARG A 21 -9.90 -10.51 -6.78
C ARG A 21 -8.66 -9.65 -6.58
N ILE A 22 -8.55 -9.04 -5.41
CA ILE A 22 -7.35 -8.32 -4.99
C ILE A 22 -6.32 -9.37 -4.61
N SER A 23 -5.19 -9.41 -5.32
CA SER A 23 -4.12 -10.38 -5.05
C SER A 23 -3.09 -9.85 -4.07
N HIS A 24 -2.77 -8.55 -4.14
CA HIS A 24 -1.74 -7.92 -3.31
C HIS A 24 -2.22 -6.55 -2.81
N PHE A 25 -1.80 -6.18 -1.61
CA PHE A 25 -2.08 -4.87 -1.00
C PHE A 25 -0.76 -4.20 -0.65
N ILE A 26 -0.49 -3.06 -1.30
CA ILE A 26 0.76 -2.31 -1.11
C ILE A 26 0.46 -1.06 -0.30
N ALA A 27 1.24 -0.81 0.75
CA ALA A 27 1.14 0.41 1.56
C ALA A 27 2.50 0.80 2.15
N ASP A 28 2.62 2.06 2.57
CA ASP A 28 3.85 2.56 3.19
C ASP A 28 4.07 1.99 4.59
N SER A 29 5.29 2.12 5.11
CA SER A 29 5.71 1.58 6.40
C SER A 29 4.90 2.07 7.60
N GLN A 30 4.23 3.22 7.50
CA GLN A 30 3.32 3.73 8.53
C GLN A 30 2.12 2.81 8.79
N TYR A 31 1.75 1.96 7.82
CA TYR A 31 0.67 0.98 7.94
C TYR A 31 1.15 -0.39 8.43
N TYR A 32 2.44 -0.51 8.78
CA TYR A 32 3.03 -1.76 9.24
C TYR A 32 2.51 -2.12 10.64
N SER A 33 1.55 -3.03 10.71
CA SER A 33 1.01 -3.58 11.96
C SER A 33 0.39 -4.95 11.74
N ASP A 34 0.40 -5.79 12.77
CA ASP A 34 -0.22 -7.11 12.73
C ASP A 34 -1.73 -7.05 12.41
N GLU A 35 -2.44 -6.04 12.94
CA GLU A 35 -3.86 -5.83 12.66
C GLU A 35 -4.13 -5.59 11.17
N VAL A 36 -3.31 -4.76 10.51
CA VAL A 36 -3.42 -4.47 9.08
C VAL A 36 -3.10 -5.73 8.27
N PHE A 37 -2.05 -6.47 8.63
CA PHE A 37 -1.68 -7.72 7.96
C PHE A 37 -2.81 -8.75 8.05
N LYS A 38 -3.37 -8.97 9.26
CA LYS A 38 -4.52 -9.86 9.47
C LYS A 38 -5.74 -9.40 8.67
N ALA A 39 -6.03 -8.11 8.65
CA ALA A 39 -7.15 -7.57 7.88
C ALA A 39 -6.99 -7.83 6.38
N ILE A 40 -5.81 -7.59 5.81
CA ILE A 40 -5.53 -7.83 4.39
C ILE A 40 -5.63 -9.32 4.05
N LYS A 41 -5.03 -10.19 4.88
CA LYS A 41 -5.09 -11.64 4.68
C LYS A 41 -6.52 -12.18 4.68
N ARG A 42 -7.43 -11.62 5.50
CA ARG A 42 -8.87 -11.95 5.48
C ARG A 42 -9.56 -11.67 4.15
N TYR A 43 -9.03 -10.77 3.32
CA TYR A 43 -9.51 -10.53 1.96
C TYR A 43 -8.86 -11.43 0.91
N GLY A 44 -8.00 -12.37 1.31
CA GLY A 44 -7.28 -13.27 0.41
C GLY A 44 -6.16 -12.58 -0.37
N ALA A 45 -5.70 -11.42 0.10
CA ALA A 45 -4.63 -10.65 -0.52
C ALA A 45 -3.32 -10.77 0.29
N GLU A 46 -2.19 -10.64 -0.38
CA GLU A 46 -0.88 -10.58 0.24
C GLU A 46 -0.53 -9.14 0.67
N PRO A 47 -0.21 -8.90 1.95
CA PRO A 47 0.27 -7.59 2.40
C PRO A 47 1.73 -7.38 1.97
N VAL A 48 2.00 -6.28 1.25
CA VAL A 48 3.33 -5.85 0.81
C VAL A 48 3.60 -4.49 1.44
N ILE A 49 3.93 -4.52 2.73
CA ILE A 49 4.13 -3.32 3.57
C ILE A 49 5.50 -3.42 4.22
N PRO A 50 6.44 -2.53 3.92
CA PRO A 50 7.79 -2.63 4.44
C PRO A 50 7.85 -2.21 5.91
N HIS A 51 8.64 -2.89 6.72
CA HIS A 51 8.90 -2.48 8.10
C HIS A 51 10.05 -1.48 8.21
N SER A 52 10.17 -0.82 9.36
CA SER A 52 11.37 -0.06 9.70
C SER A 52 12.53 -0.99 10.02
N SER A 53 13.76 -0.64 9.67
CA SER A 53 14.96 -1.42 9.98
C SER A 53 15.21 -1.64 11.49
N LYS A 54 14.42 -1.01 12.37
CA LYS A 54 14.50 -1.17 13.83
C LYS A 54 13.66 -2.33 14.38
N VAL A 55 12.78 -2.92 13.56
CA VAL A 55 11.91 -4.02 13.98
C VAL A 55 12.74 -5.30 14.11
N LYS A 56 12.72 -5.92 15.30
CA LYS A 56 13.48 -7.15 15.59
C LYS A 56 12.84 -8.39 14.99
N GLU A 57 11.52 -8.51 15.10
CA GLU A 57 10.74 -9.65 14.62
C GLU A 57 9.78 -9.21 13.53
N PRO A 58 10.21 -9.24 12.26
CA PRO A 58 9.39 -8.76 11.16
C PRO A 58 8.36 -9.81 10.70
N LEU A 59 7.17 -9.34 10.34
CA LEU A 59 6.04 -10.09 9.78
C LEU A 59 6.26 -10.44 8.29
N ILE A 60 7.27 -9.82 7.66
CA ILE A 60 7.58 -9.95 6.24
C ILE A 60 9.05 -9.60 5.98
N ASN A 61 9.68 -10.26 5.00
CA ASN A 61 11.03 -9.92 4.56
C ASN A 61 11.01 -8.72 3.58
N LEU A 62 10.59 -7.56 4.07
CA LEU A 62 10.56 -6.31 3.30
C LEU A 62 10.73 -5.13 4.28
N TYR A 63 11.75 -4.29 4.06
CA TYR A 63 12.06 -3.19 4.98
C TYR A 63 12.54 -1.93 4.26
N VAL A 64 12.36 -0.80 4.92
CA VAL A 64 12.91 0.50 4.52
C VAL A 64 14.18 0.78 5.32
N THR A 65 15.25 1.11 4.61
CA THR A 65 16.52 1.57 5.17
C THR A 65 16.44 3.04 5.63
N LYS A 66 17.40 3.48 6.46
CA LYS A 66 17.52 4.90 6.86
C LYS A 66 17.64 5.89 5.70
N ARG A 67 18.09 5.42 4.52
CA ARG A 67 18.19 6.22 3.29
C ARG A 67 16.94 6.12 2.40
N PHE A 68 15.79 5.76 2.97
CA PHE A 68 14.51 5.61 2.28
C PHE A 68 14.53 4.61 1.11
N ARG A 69 15.49 3.68 1.09
CA ARG A 69 15.53 2.58 0.10
C ARG A 69 14.84 1.34 0.65
N VAL A 70 14.03 0.69 -0.18
CA VAL A 70 13.38 -0.58 0.16
C VAL A 70 14.27 -1.76 -0.20
N LYS A 71 14.41 -2.72 0.71
CA LYS A 71 15.19 -3.96 0.58
C LYS A 71 14.41 -5.13 1.16
N GLY A 72 14.82 -6.35 0.87
CA GLY A 72 14.18 -7.59 1.33
C GLY A 72 14.14 -8.64 0.23
N GLU A 73 13.14 -9.52 0.28
CA GLU A 73 12.86 -10.51 -0.75
C GLU A 73 12.63 -9.81 -2.11
N LYS A 74 13.31 -10.29 -3.16
CA LYS A 74 13.30 -9.66 -4.49
C LYS A 74 11.88 -9.46 -5.04
N ARG A 75 11.03 -10.49 -4.93
CA ARG A 75 9.63 -10.46 -5.39
C ARG A 75 8.82 -9.35 -4.69
N LEU A 76 8.98 -9.22 -3.38
CA LEU A 76 8.27 -8.20 -2.58
C LEU A 76 8.77 -6.79 -2.91
N VAL A 77 10.07 -6.62 -3.14
CA VAL A 77 10.64 -5.34 -3.58
C VAL A 77 10.08 -4.93 -4.93
N GLU A 78 9.98 -5.87 -5.88
CA GLU A 78 9.40 -5.62 -7.20
C GLU A 78 7.92 -5.28 -7.13
N LEU A 79 7.14 -5.99 -6.30
CA LEU A 79 5.74 -5.67 -6.03
C LEU A 79 5.59 -4.27 -5.43
N TYR A 80 6.38 -3.94 -4.40
CA TYR A 80 6.32 -2.64 -3.74
C TYR A 80 6.63 -1.48 -4.71
N LYS A 81 7.58 -1.67 -5.62
CA LYS A 81 7.93 -0.67 -6.66
C LYS A 81 6.75 -0.35 -7.59
N ARG A 82 5.77 -1.24 -7.74
CA ARG A 82 4.57 -0.97 -8.56
C ARG A 82 3.75 0.22 -8.04
N ARG A 83 3.86 0.58 -6.75
CA ARG A 83 3.21 1.79 -6.22
C ARG A 83 3.61 3.05 -6.97
N MET A 84 4.84 3.11 -7.50
CA MET A 84 5.35 4.26 -8.24
C MET A 84 4.54 4.53 -9.51
N ALA A 85 3.99 3.49 -10.15
CA ALA A 85 3.14 3.69 -11.32
C ALA A 85 1.88 4.47 -10.93
N VAL A 86 1.24 4.09 -9.83
CA VAL A 86 0.07 4.77 -9.27
C VAL A 86 0.42 6.21 -8.86
N GLU A 87 1.52 6.41 -8.13
CA GLU A 87 1.98 7.76 -7.72
C GLU A 87 2.24 8.67 -8.93
N ARG A 88 2.86 8.15 -9.99
CA ARG A 88 3.10 8.90 -11.23
C ARG A 88 1.80 9.26 -11.94
N THR A 89 0.86 8.31 -12.07
CA THR A 89 -0.45 8.60 -12.66
C THR A 89 -1.18 9.67 -11.86
N PHE A 90 -1.22 9.55 -10.53
CA PHE A 90 -1.82 10.58 -9.69
C PHE A 90 -1.15 11.94 -9.84
N LYS A 91 0.20 11.98 -9.92
CA LYS A 91 0.93 13.23 -10.15
C LYS A 91 0.59 13.85 -11.52
N ALA A 92 0.57 13.04 -12.58
CA ALA A 92 0.21 13.48 -13.93
C ALA A 92 -1.22 13.99 -13.99
N SER A 93 -2.19 13.26 -13.43
CA SER A 93 -3.59 13.71 -13.39
C SER A 93 -3.77 15.00 -12.58
N LYS A 94 -3.02 15.19 -11.49
CA LYS A 94 -3.04 16.46 -10.75
C LYS A 94 -2.52 17.63 -11.58
N LEU A 95 -1.46 17.42 -12.37
CA LEU A 95 -0.93 18.42 -13.29
C LEU A 95 -1.96 18.76 -14.38
N GLU A 96 -2.52 17.74 -15.04
CA GLU A 96 -3.51 17.91 -16.10
C GLU A 96 -4.77 18.65 -15.62
N LEU A 97 -5.26 18.30 -14.43
CA LEU A 97 -6.43 18.94 -13.82
C LEU A 97 -6.10 20.29 -13.15
N SER A 98 -4.88 20.81 -13.31
CA SER A 98 -4.40 22.05 -12.64
C SER A 98 -4.59 22.05 -11.12
N MET A 99 -4.60 20.87 -10.51
CA MET A 99 -4.76 20.64 -9.07
C MET A 99 -3.44 20.68 -8.29
N GLU A 100 -2.34 21.12 -8.92
CA GLU A 100 -1.01 21.18 -8.30
C GLU A 100 -0.93 22.15 -7.12
N LYS A 101 -1.85 23.12 -7.03
CA LYS A 101 -1.91 24.09 -5.94
C LYS A 101 -3.17 23.91 -5.10
N PRO A 102 -3.22 22.96 -4.14
CA PRO A 102 -4.13 23.13 -3.02
C PRO A 102 -3.61 24.33 -2.21
N LYS A 103 -4.24 25.50 -2.39
CA LYS A 103 -4.21 26.59 -1.39
C LYS A 103 -4.99 26.15 -0.15
N TRP A 104 -4.51 25.11 0.52
CA TRP A 104 -5.04 24.68 1.81
C TRP A 104 -3.83 24.41 2.70
N ARG A 105 -3.31 25.49 3.28
CA ARG A 105 -2.58 25.41 4.54
C ARG A 105 -3.66 25.25 5.63
N GLY A 106 -3.60 24.13 6.34
CA GLY A 106 -4.10 24.11 7.73
C GLY A 106 -3.10 24.81 8.64
#